data_AF-A0A336N1S7-F1
#
_entry.id   AF-A0A336N1S7-F1
#
_cell.length_a   1.000
_cell.length_b   1.000
_cell.length_c   1.000
_cell.angle_alpha   90.00
_cell.angle_beta   90.00
_cell.angle_gamma   90.00
#
_symmetry.space_group_name_H-M   'P 1'
#
loop_
_entity.id
_entity.type
_entity.pdbx_description
1 polymer ?
#
loop_
_entity_poly.entity_id
_entity_poly.type
_entity_poly.pdbx_seq_one_letter_code
_entity_poly.pdbx_strand_id
1 'polypeptide(L)'
;MPRQQNYFHVDATQSVGKVEINLAELPVDLMSMSGHKLYGPKGIGALYVRRKPRIRLEAIIHGGGHERGMRSGTLPVHQIVGMGEAYRIAKEEMATEIPRIKALRDRLYNGLKTSKKPM
;
A
#
# COMPACT_ATOMS: atom_id res chain seq x y z
N MET A 1 30.07 10.04 16.63
CA MET A 1 28.87 10.74 16.13
C MET A 1 27.68 9.80 16.27
N PRO A 2 26.66 10.09 17.09
CA PRO A 2 25.45 9.27 17.12
C PRO A 2 24.75 9.39 15.75
N ARG A 3 24.32 8.26 15.18
CA ARG A 3 23.67 8.20 13.87
C ARG A 3 22.34 8.96 13.94
N GLN A 4 22.15 9.96 13.09
CA GLN A 4 20.88 10.67 12.95
C GLN A 4 19.84 9.67 12.40
N GLN A 5 18.82 9.37 13.19
CA GLN A 5 17.79 8.42 12.79
C GLN A 5 16.80 9.13 11.86
N ASN A 6 17.00 8.96 10.55
CA ASN A 6 16.08 9.46 9.53
C ASN A 6 14.91 8.49 9.40
N TYR A 7 13.67 9.00 9.45
CA TYR A 7 12.49 8.18 9.20
C TYR A 7 12.28 7.96 7.70
N PHE A 8 11.94 6.73 7.33
CA PHE A 8 11.66 6.36 5.95
C PHE A 8 10.16 6.08 5.74
N HIS A 9 9.50 6.99 5.03
CA HIS A 9 8.11 6.82 4.60
C HIS A 9 8.06 6.34 3.15
N VAL A 10 7.18 5.39 2.87
CA VAL A 10 6.92 4.86 1.53
C VAL A 10 5.44 4.99 1.22
N ASP A 11 5.10 5.65 0.11
CA ASP A 11 3.78 5.50 -0.50
C ASP A 11 3.74 4.19 -1.28
N ALA A 12 3.01 3.21 -0.75
CA ALA A 12 2.88 1.88 -1.33
C ALA A 12 1.51 1.65 -2.00
N THR A 13 0.72 2.70 -2.23
CA THR A 13 -0.64 2.59 -2.77
C THR A 13 -0.72 1.86 -4.10
N GLN A 14 0.31 1.95 -4.94
CA GLN A 14 0.38 1.24 -6.21
C GLN A 14 1.08 -0.12 -6.11
N SER A 15 1.86 -0.38 -5.06
CA SER A 15 2.69 -1.59 -4.94
C SER A 15 2.05 -2.68 -4.08
N VAL A 16 1.28 -2.31 -3.05
CA VAL A 16 0.61 -3.27 -2.15
C VAL A 16 -0.32 -4.19 -2.95
N GLY A 17 -0.19 -5.50 -2.73
CA GLY A 17 -0.91 -6.55 -3.45
C GLY A 17 -0.43 -6.76 -4.89
N LYS A 18 0.65 -6.10 -5.31
CA LYS A 18 1.28 -6.28 -6.63
C LYS A 18 2.75 -6.70 -6.57
N VAL A 19 3.42 -6.37 -5.47
CA VAL A 19 4.76 -6.84 -5.15
C VAL A 19 4.77 -7.37 -3.72
N GLU A 20 5.69 -8.29 -3.43
CA GLU A 20 5.89 -8.79 -2.08
C GLU A 20 6.37 -7.65 -1.16
N ILE A 21 5.69 -7.51 -0.02
CA ILE A 21 6.02 -6.51 1.00
C ILE A 21 6.11 -7.24 2.34
N ASN A 22 7.31 -7.32 2.90
CA ASN A 22 7.55 -7.83 4.24
C ASN A 22 8.09 -6.72 5.16
N LEU A 23 7.23 -6.11 5.96
CA LEU A 23 7.60 -5.02 6.88
C LEU A 23 8.46 -5.47 8.07
N ALA A 24 8.62 -6.79 8.27
CA ALA A 24 9.60 -7.32 9.23
C ALA A 24 11.04 -7.20 8.72
N GLU A 25 11.23 -7.19 7.39
CA GLU A 25 12.54 -7.16 6.73
C GLU A 25 12.85 -5.79 6.12
N LEU A 26 11.85 -5.14 5.54
CA LEU A 26 12.02 -3.84 4.89
C LEU A 26 12.34 -2.74 5.92
N PRO A 27 13.32 -1.85 5.65
CA PRO A 27 13.69 -0.75 6.54
C PRO A 27 12.71 0.44 6.43
N VAL A 28 11.41 0.20 6.43
CA VAL A 28 10.35 1.21 6.25
C VAL A 28 9.71 1.58 7.60
N ASP A 29 9.70 2.86 7.96
CA ASP A 29 9.13 3.33 9.23
C ASP A 29 7.63 3.62 9.12
N LEU A 30 7.22 4.13 7.96
CA LEU A 30 5.84 4.50 7.66
C LEU A 30 5.46 4.00 6.27
N MET A 31 4.27 3.43 6.09
CA MET A 31 3.81 3.00 4.76
C MET A 31 2.33 3.33 4.51
N SER A 32 2.06 4.08 3.43
CA SER A 32 0.69 4.43 3.02
C SER A 32 0.07 3.35 2.14
N MET A 33 -1.20 3.05 2.40
CA MET A 33 -1.98 2.00 1.73
C MET A 33 -3.39 2.50 1.41
N SER A 34 -3.99 2.04 0.30
CA SER A 34 -5.37 2.38 -0.09
C SER A 34 -6.13 1.15 -0.52
N GLY A 35 -7.47 1.15 -0.34
CA GLY A 35 -8.35 0.07 -0.79
C GLY A 35 -8.55 0.07 -2.31
N HIS A 36 -8.99 1.19 -2.88
CA HIS A 36 -9.43 1.28 -4.28
C HIS A 36 -8.35 1.16 -5.37
N LYS A 37 -7.08 0.97 -4.99
CA LYS A 37 -5.97 0.64 -5.91
C LYS A 37 -5.65 -0.87 -5.95
N LEU A 38 -6.44 -1.64 -5.20
CA LEU A 38 -6.38 -3.09 -5.06
C LEU A 38 -7.80 -3.66 -4.98
N TYR A 39 -8.71 -3.20 -5.84
CA TYR A 39 -10.11 -3.65 -5.94
C TYR A 39 -10.99 -3.48 -4.68
N GLY A 40 -10.50 -2.80 -3.64
CA GLY A 40 -11.30 -2.43 -2.48
C GLY A 40 -12.16 -1.17 -2.70
N PRO A 41 -12.96 -0.77 -1.71
CA PRO A 41 -13.82 0.40 -1.85
C PRO A 41 -13.03 1.73 -1.84
N LYS A 42 -13.62 2.77 -2.43
CA LYS A 42 -13.11 4.15 -2.35
C LYS A 42 -13.39 4.73 -0.96
N GLY A 43 -12.57 5.68 -0.53
CA GLY A 43 -12.74 6.36 0.76
C GLY A 43 -12.17 5.60 1.97
N ILE A 44 -11.33 4.58 1.75
CA ILE A 44 -10.61 3.86 2.80
C ILE A 44 -9.14 3.66 2.46
N GLY A 45 -8.32 3.71 3.49
CA GLY A 45 -6.89 3.48 3.44
C GLY A 45 -6.34 3.20 4.83
N ALA A 46 -5.05 2.91 4.90
CA ALA A 46 -4.35 2.63 6.13
C ALA A 46 -2.93 3.22 6.10
N LEU A 47 -2.41 3.51 7.29
CA LEU A 47 -1.02 3.91 7.49
C LEU A 47 -0.37 2.89 8.41
N TYR A 48 0.63 2.17 7.88
CA TYR A 48 1.52 1.42 8.74
C TYR A 48 2.42 2.39 9.49
N VAL A 49 2.52 2.19 10.81
CA VAL A 49 3.44 2.92 11.70
C VAL A 49 4.27 1.90 12.45
N ARG A 50 5.59 1.91 12.22
CA ARG A 50 6.51 0.95 12.83
C ARG A 50 6.48 1.07 14.36
N ARG A 51 6.34 -0.10 15.02
CA ARG A 51 6.29 -0.19 16.49
C ARG A 51 7.66 -0.36 17.14
N LYS A 52 8.62 -0.99 16.45
CA LYS A 52 9.99 -1.23 16.93
C LYS A 52 11.01 -1.08 15.77
N PRO A 53 11.99 -0.17 15.88
CA PRO A 53 12.04 0.96 16.84
C PRO A 53 10.74 1.80 16.78
N ARG A 54 10.35 2.40 17.91
CA ARG A 54 9.03 3.03 18.05
C ARG A 54 8.99 4.37 17.32
N ILE A 55 8.06 4.52 16.39
CA ILE A 55 7.74 5.80 15.75
C ILE A 55 6.61 6.49 16.51
N ARG A 56 6.70 7.82 16.63
CA ARG A 56 5.63 8.67 17.17
C ARG A 56 5.23 9.68 16.09
N LEU A 57 3.94 9.85 15.90
CA LEU A 57 3.34 10.83 15.00
C LEU A 57 2.43 11.75 15.81
N GLU A 58 2.37 13.00 15.41
CA GLU A 58 1.33 13.91 15.85
C GLU A 58 0.08 13.68 14.99
N ALA A 59 -1.09 13.62 15.62
CA ALA A 59 -2.33 13.38 14.92
C ALA A 59 -2.76 14.63 14.15
N ILE A 60 -3.18 14.46 12.90
CA ILE A 60 -3.78 15.55 12.11
C ILE A 60 -5.31 15.62 12.25
N ILE A 61 -5.94 14.53 12.74
CA ILE A 61 -7.38 14.45 13.00
C ILE A 61 -7.61 14.20 14.50
N HIS A 62 -8.25 15.17 15.15
CA HIS A 62 -8.50 15.20 16.59
C HIS A 62 -9.95 14.81 16.94
N GLY A 63 -10.18 14.37 18.19
CA GLY A 63 -11.49 13.95 18.70
C GLY A 63 -11.55 12.52 19.27
N GLY A 64 -11.55 12.39 20.60
CA GLY A 64 -11.78 11.10 21.29
C GLY A 64 -10.63 10.07 21.24
N GLY A 65 -9.50 10.39 20.60
CA GLY A 65 -8.27 9.57 20.72
C GLY A 65 -8.33 8.19 20.03
N HIS A 66 -9.18 8.03 19.01
CA HIS A 66 -9.31 6.78 18.24
C HIS A 66 -8.00 6.40 17.53
N GLU A 67 -7.90 5.13 17.07
CA GLU A 67 -6.69 4.58 16.43
C GLU A 67 -5.40 4.86 17.23
N ARG A 68 -5.47 4.62 18.55
CA ARG A 68 -4.37 4.85 19.51
C ARG A 68 -3.90 6.31 19.57
N GLY A 69 -4.85 7.24 19.39
CA GLY A 69 -4.58 8.66 19.35
C GLY A 69 -3.98 9.16 18.04
N MET A 70 -3.86 8.33 16.99
CA MET A 70 -3.24 8.74 15.72
C MET A 70 -4.25 9.25 14.69
N ARG A 71 -5.50 8.79 14.75
CA ARG A 71 -6.54 9.21 13.80
C ARG A 71 -7.91 9.11 14.46
N SER A 72 -8.46 10.26 14.82
CA SER A 72 -9.77 10.36 15.45
C SER A 72 -10.95 10.14 14.49
N GLY A 73 -12.12 9.80 15.05
CA GLY A 73 -13.38 9.62 14.33
C GLY A 73 -13.84 8.16 14.28
N THR A 74 -15.16 7.98 14.13
CA THR A 74 -15.79 6.66 14.06
C THR A 74 -15.18 5.81 12.93
N LEU A 75 -14.97 4.53 13.22
CA LEU A 75 -14.42 3.57 12.27
C LEU A 75 -15.51 3.12 11.29
N PRO A 76 -15.36 3.35 9.97
CA PRO A 76 -16.35 2.94 8.98
C PRO A 76 -16.27 1.43 8.72
N VAL A 77 -16.94 0.64 9.56
CA VAL A 77 -16.81 -0.84 9.61
C VAL A 77 -16.93 -1.49 8.24
N HIS A 78 -17.95 -1.16 7.44
CA HIS A 78 -18.15 -1.74 6.11
C HIS A 78 -16.98 -1.44 5.15
N GLN A 79 -16.38 -0.25 5.24
CA GLN A 79 -15.21 0.11 4.44
C GLN A 79 -13.96 -0.65 4.89
N ILE A 80 -13.77 -0.82 6.20
CA ILE A 80 -12.66 -1.58 6.77
C ILE A 80 -12.75 -3.05 6.37
N VAL A 81 -13.95 -3.64 6.46
CA VAL A 81 -14.21 -5.02 6.01
C VAL A 81 -13.91 -5.15 4.52
N GLY A 82 -14.42 -4.24 3.68
CA GLY A 82 -14.15 -4.28 2.24
C GLY A 82 -12.66 -4.13 1.89
N MET A 83 -11.92 -3.29 2.62
CA MET A 83 -10.47 -3.19 2.45
C MET A 83 -9.74 -4.46 2.91
N GLY A 84 -10.13 -5.04 4.05
CA GLY A 84 -9.54 -6.28 4.56
C GLY A 84 -9.73 -7.44 3.59
N GLU A 85 -10.93 -7.59 3.04
CA GLU A 85 -11.25 -8.64 2.07
C GLU A 85 -10.47 -8.47 0.77
N ALA A 86 -10.40 -7.25 0.24
CA ALA A 86 -9.58 -6.95 -0.93
C ALA A 86 -8.10 -7.32 -0.73
N TYR A 87 -7.55 -7.10 0.47
CA TYR A 87 -6.17 -7.45 0.81
C TYR A 87 -5.98 -8.96 0.99
N ARG A 88 -7.00 -9.68 1.50
CA ARG A 88 -7.00 -11.14 1.58
C ARG A 88 -6.94 -11.76 0.19
N ILE A 89 -7.84 -11.36 -0.70
CA ILE A 89 -7.89 -11.81 -2.10
C ILE A 89 -6.56 -11.52 -2.80
N ALA A 90 -6.05 -10.29 -2.68
CA ALA A 90 -4.78 -9.92 -3.30
C ALA A 90 -3.62 -10.81 -2.83
N LYS A 91 -3.55 -11.16 -1.54
CA LYS A 91 -2.51 -12.06 -1.03
C LYS A 91 -2.59 -13.45 -1.67
N GLU A 92 -3.78 -13.98 -1.88
CA GLU A 92 -4.01 -15.30 -2.46
C GLU A 92 -3.74 -15.33 -3.97
N GLU A 93 -4.11 -14.27 -4.68
CA GLU A 93 -4.07 -14.24 -6.15
C GLU A 93 -2.79 -13.63 -6.73
N MET A 94 -2.01 -12.85 -5.96
CA MET A 94 -0.86 -12.09 -6.46
C MET A 94 0.14 -12.95 -7.23
N ALA A 95 0.41 -14.17 -6.75
CA ALA A 95 1.36 -15.09 -7.39
C ALA A 95 0.92 -15.52 -8.80
N THR A 96 -0.38 -15.52 -9.09
CA THR A 96 -0.95 -15.90 -10.39
C THR A 96 -1.25 -14.67 -11.25
N GLU A 97 -1.83 -13.62 -10.65
CA GLU A 97 -2.27 -12.42 -11.38
C GLU A 97 -1.09 -11.57 -11.86
N ILE A 98 0.00 -11.45 -11.10
CA ILE A 98 1.13 -10.62 -11.50
C ILE A 98 1.87 -11.18 -12.72
N PRO A 99 2.16 -12.50 -12.82
CA PRO A 99 2.65 -13.09 -14.07
C PRO A 99 1.70 -12.89 -15.25
N ARG A 100 0.38 -13.05 -15.05
CA ARG A 100 -0.63 -12.86 -16.10
C ARG A 100 -0.63 -11.42 -16.62
N ILE A 101 -0.66 -10.44 -15.73
CA ILE A 101 -0.60 -9.01 -16.07
C ILE A 101 0.72 -8.67 -16.77
N LYS A 102 1.85 -9.21 -16.29
CA LYS A 102 3.15 -9.02 -16.93
C LYS A 102 3.17 -9.55 -18.36
N ALA A 103 2.63 -10.74 -18.61
CA ALA A 103 2.53 -11.30 -19.95
C ALA A 103 1.67 -10.43 -20.88
N LEU A 104 0.55 -9.89 -20.39
CA LEU A 104 -0.29 -8.96 -21.14
C LEU A 104 0.43 -7.63 -21.44
N ARG A 105 1.14 -7.08 -20.45
CA ARG A 105 1.99 -5.90 -20.63
C ARG A 105 3.05 -6.13 -21.71
N ASP A 106 3.74 -7.26 -21.66
CA ASP A 106 4.81 -7.59 -22.60
C ASP A 106 4.26 -7.83 -24.01
N ARG A 107 3.09 -8.47 -24.12
CA ARG A 107 2.36 -8.60 -25.39
C ARG A 107 2.03 -7.23 -25.98
N LEU A 108 1.49 -6.32 -25.18
CA LEU A 108 1.18 -4.95 -25.61
C LEU A 108 2.43 -4.21 -26.05
N TYR A 109 3.48 -4.23 -25.23
CA TYR A 109 4.75 -3.57 -25.52
C TYR A 109 5.39 -4.08 -26.82
N ASN A 110 5.44 -5.40 -27.02
CA ASN A 110 6.01 -6.00 -28.22
C ASN A 110 5.20 -5.66 -29.48
N GLY A 111 3.86 -5.61 -29.38
CA GLY A 111 2.99 -5.21 -30.49
C GLY A 111 3.13 -3.74 -30.88
N LEU A 112 3.53 -2.87 -29.95
CA LEU A 112 3.76 -1.44 -30.21
C LEU A 112 5.21 -1.12 -30.57
N LYS A 113 6.19 -1.89 -30.08
CA LYS A 113 7.61 -1.67 -30.37
C LYS A 113 7.92 -1.78 -31.86
N THR A 114 7.19 -2.62 -32.58
CA THR A 114 7.36 -2.85 -34.03
C THR A 114 6.68 -1.80 -34.90
N SER A 115 5.86 -0.90 -34.34
CA SER A 115 5.10 0.11 -35.11
C SER A 115 5.84 1.44 -35.32
N LYS A 116 7.16 1.50 -35.05
CA LYS A 116 7.98 2.64 -35.49
C LYS A 116 8.08 2.65 -37.01
N LYS A 117 7.15 3.35 -37.65
CA LYS A 117 7.31 3.90 -39.01
C LYS A 117 8.61 4.72 -39.01
N PRO A 118 9.56 4.51 -39.94
CA PRO A 118 10.70 5.41 -40.06
C PRO A 118 10.15 6.81 -40.35
N MET A 119 10.64 7.79 -39.59
CA MET A 119 10.39 9.20 -39.84
C MET A 119 11.21 9.65 -41.05
#